data_AF-A0AAD9MJK1-F1
#
_entry.id   AF-A0AAD9MJK1-F1
#
_cell.length_a   1.000
_cell.length_b   1.000
_cell.length_c   1.000
_cell.angle_alpha   90.00
_cell.angle_beta   90.00
_cell.angle_gamma   90.00
#
_symmetry.space_group_name_H-M   'P 1'
#
loop_
_entity.id
_entity.type
_entity.pdbx_description
1 polymer ?
#
loop_
_entity_poly.entity_id
_entity_poly.type
_entity_poly.pdbx_seq_one_letter_code
_entity_poly.pdbx_strand_id
1 'polypeptide(L)'
;MEGKTAATLAAMPLLLLWLLVARIVSMLTPMLAPWYSYILAQRLYYATPFAVYALAQSGGAKAVFTRIGFEASYCMNVVRRYLTLPLRPHLPSFYIVGFPKCGTTSMCTYLKQHPCIDGLDGLPFHEILSKESHFFMGAMGRGTTASTSEYRSFFPTIVRSTLRKLKYGNVGREWMCFDACPVHACLPHIPARMAHVTPNAKLIFMMRDPLAAVISGELMWTTQDESCLKPNRMEDDEAEMAYWAAIEKLPLDEPLPEDLMARYYSETDIRPALRSAKYADCLERFMPHFPKEKYV
;
A
#
# COMPACT_ATOMS: atom_id res chain seq x y z
N MET A 1 10.81 -28.55 -3.80
CA MET A 1 10.12 -27.44 -4.50
C MET A 1 9.66 -27.82 -5.92
N GLU A 2 10.37 -28.71 -6.62
CA GLU A 2 10.02 -29.13 -7.99
C GLU A 2 8.60 -29.71 -8.13
N GLY A 3 8.13 -30.50 -7.15
CA GLY A 3 6.78 -31.08 -7.17
C GLY A 3 5.63 -30.05 -7.18
N LYS A 4 5.78 -28.90 -6.49
CA LYS A 4 4.74 -27.84 -6.50
C LYS A 4 4.68 -27.13 -7.85
N THR A 5 5.83 -26.92 -8.48
CA THR A 5 5.92 -26.34 -9.82
C THR A 5 5.29 -27.28 -10.86
N ALA A 6 5.61 -28.57 -10.80
CA ALA A 6 5.05 -29.58 -11.69
C ALA A 6 3.52 -29.71 -11.56
N ALA A 7 2.99 -29.75 -10.33
CA ALA A 7 1.55 -29.77 -10.09
C ALA A 7 0.84 -28.51 -10.62
N THR A 8 1.45 -27.33 -10.41
CA THR A 8 0.92 -26.07 -10.95
C THR A 8 0.91 -26.07 -12.48
N LEU A 9 1.95 -26.63 -13.11
CA LEU A 9 2.04 -26.77 -14.56
C LEU A 9 0.98 -27.72 -15.12
N ALA A 10 0.76 -28.86 -14.47
CA ALA A 10 -0.28 -29.80 -14.87
C ALA A 10 -1.70 -29.18 -14.79
N ALA A 11 -1.96 -28.36 -13.76
CA ALA A 11 -3.24 -27.67 -13.59
C ALA A 11 -3.35 -26.34 -14.39
N MET A 12 -2.31 -25.93 -15.12
CA MET A 12 -2.22 -24.61 -15.74
C MET A 12 -3.42 -24.23 -16.62
N PRO A 13 -3.98 -25.11 -17.47
CA PRO A 13 -5.14 -24.75 -18.29
C PRO A 13 -6.37 -24.34 -17.46
N LEU A 14 -6.66 -25.09 -16.38
CA LEU A 14 -7.77 -24.79 -15.47
C LEU A 14 -7.52 -23.52 -14.66
N LEU A 15 -6.28 -23.33 -14.19
CA LEU A 15 -5.90 -22.13 -13.45
C LEU A 15 -6.01 -20.88 -14.33
N LEU A 16 -5.55 -20.94 -15.58
CA LEU A 16 -5.67 -19.84 -16.54
C LEU A 16 -7.13 -19.54 -16.88
N LEU A 17 -7.96 -20.58 -17.06
CA LEU A 17 -9.40 -20.41 -17.25
C LEU A 17 -10.04 -19.72 -16.05
N TRP A 18 -9.72 -20.13 -14.82
CA TRP A 18 -10.22 -19.46 -13.62
C TRP A 18 -9.78 -18.00 -13.52
N LEU A 19 -8.51 -17.70 -13.82
CA LEU A 19 -8.01 -16.32 -13.83
C LEU A 19 -8.75 -15.46 -14.87
N LEU A 20 -9.09 -16.02 -16.03
CA LEU A 20 -9.89 -15.36 -17.06
C LEU A 20 -11.32 -15.10 -16.57
N VAL A 21 -11.99 -16.11 -15.99
CA VAL A 21 -13.33 -15.97 -15.41
C VAL A 21 -13.33 -14.90 -14.32
N ALA A 22 -12.38 -14.96 -13.38
CA ALA A 22 -12.24 -13.97 -12.33
C ALA A 22 -12.02 -12.56 -12.89
N ARG A 23 -11.27 -12.42 -13.99
CA ARG A 23 -11.08 -11.14 -14.67
C ARG A 23 -12.40 -10.63 -15.26
N ILE A 24 -13.14 -11.46 -15.99
CA ILE A 24 -14.42 -11.09 -16.60
C ILE A 24 -15.43 -10.68 -15.51
N VAL A 25 -15.63 -11.52 -14.50
CA VAL A 25 -16.54 -11.22 -13.38
C VAL A 25 -16.16 -9.92 -12.69
N SER A 26 -14.86 -9.72 -12.42
CA SER A 26 -14.39 -8.48 -11.79
C SER A 26 -14.68 -7.24 -12.64
N MET A 27 -14.54 -7.32 -13.97
CA MET A 27 -14.80 -6.20 -14.89
C MET A 27 -16.28 -5.84 -14.99
N LEU A 28 -17.17 -6.82 -14.87
CA LEU A 28 -18.62 -6.59 -14.90
C LEU A 28 -19.16 -6.07 -13.56
N THR A 29 -18.44 -6.29 -12.45
CA THR A 29 -18.95 -6.00 -11.10
C THR A 29 -19.33 -4.53 -10.89
N PRO A 30 -18.53 -3.52 -11.30
CA PRO A 30 -18.93 -2.11 -11.13
C PRO A 30 -20.19 -1.73 -11.91
N MET A 31 -20.46 -2.39 -13.04
CA MET A 31 -21.65 -2.14 -13.85
C MET A 31 -22.90 -2.78 -13.24
N LEU A 32 -22.77 -4.00 -12.72
CA LEU A 32 -23.88 -4.76 -12.14
C LEU A 32 -24.19 -4.35 -10.69
N ALA A 33 -23.19 -3.87 -9.96
CA ALA A 33 -23.28 -3.50 -8.54
C ALA A 33 -22.53 -2.18 -8.24
N PRO A 34 -22.97 -1.03 -8.78
CA PRO A 34 -22.30 0.26 -8.58
C PRO A 34 -22.23 0.69 -7.11
N TRP A 35 -23.23 0.36 -6.28
CA TRP A 35 -23.20 0.63 -4.84
C TRP A 35 -22.05 -0.10 -4.14
N TYR A 36 -21.75 -1.33 -4.58
CA TYR A 36 -20.64 -2.10 -4.03
C TYR A 36 -19.29 -1.49 -4.41
N SER A 37 -19.20 -0.98 -5.65
CA SER A 37 -18.03 -0.21 -6.10
C SER A 37 -17.77 1.01 -5.21
N TYR A 38 -18.82 1.77 -4.90
CA TYR A 38 -18.75 2.93 -4.02
C TYR A 38 -18.29 2.54 -2.59
N ILE A 39 -18.91 1.52 -1.99
CA ILE A 39 -18.57 1.05 -0.64
C ILE A 39 -17.10 0.63 -0.54
N LEU A 40 -16.59 -0.11 -1.53
CA LEU A 40 -15.18 -0.49 -1.56
C LEU A 40 -14.28 0.73 -1.66
N ALA A 41 -14.61 1.68 -2.54
CA ALA A 41 -13.84 2.90 -2.70
C ALA A 41 -13.76 3.73 -1.41
N GLN A 42 -14.80 3.76 -0.58
CA GLN A 42 -14.75 4.45 0.72
C GLN A 42 -13.64 3.93 1.64
N ARG A 43 -13.34 2.62 1.59
CA ARG A 43 -12.23 2.04 2.38
C ARG A 43 -10.87 2.54 1.89
N LEU A 44 -10.72 2.69 0.57
CA LEU A 44 -9.51 3.27 0.00
C LEU A 44 -9.42 4.77 0.29
N TYR A 45 -10.52 5.52 0.16
CA TYR A 45 -10.54 6.94 0.48
C TYR A 45 -10.22 7.22 1.94
N TYR A 46 -10.63 6.34 2.86
CA TYR A 46 -10.14 6.38 4.24
C TYR A 46 -8.61 6.24 4.30
N ALA A 47 -8.02 5.23 3.65
CA ALA A 47 -6.58 4.98 3.69
C ALA A 47 -5.74 6.02 2.93
N THR A 48 -6.31 6.63 1.89
CA THR A 48 -5.66 7.60 1.00
C THR A 48 -6.61 8.77 0.71
N PRO A 49 -6.90 9.64 1.70
CA PRO A 49 -7.83 10.75 1.52
C PRO A 49 -7.38 11.69 0.40
N PHE A 50 -6.08 11.87 0.22
CA PHE A 50 -5.46 12.64 -0.87
C PHE A 50 -5.91 12.24 -2.29
N ALA A 51 -6.28 10.97 -2.49
CA ALA A 51 -6.78 10.50 -3.78
C ALA A 51 -8.10 11.18 -4.17
N VAL A 52 -8.95 11.51 -3.18
CA VAL A 52 -10.23 12.19 -3.40
C VAL A 52 -10.01 13.62 -3.86
N TYR A 53 -9.07 14.33 -3.25
CA TYR A 53 -8.75 15.71 -3.58
C TYR A 53 -8.23 15.85 -5.01
N ALA A 54 -7.31 14.97 -5.41
CA ALA A 54 -6.79 14.93 -6.78
C ALA A 54 -7.91 14.73 -7.84
N LEU A 55 -8.95 13.98 -7.52
CA LEU A 55 -10.10 13.76 -8.40
C LEU A 55 -11.01 15.00 -8.49
N ALA A 56 -11.19 15.71 -7.37
CA ALA A 56 -12.06 16.89 -7.27
C ALA A 56 -11.53 18.10 -8.06
N GLN A 57 -10.21 18.23 -8.21
CA GLN A 57 -9.55 19.33 -8.92
C GLN A 57 -9.91 19.45 -10.41
N SER A 58 -10.39 18.37 -11.02
CA SER A 58 -10.66 18.35 -12.46
C SER A 58 -11.95 19.07 -12.89
N GLY A 59 -12.79 19.49 -11.93
CA GLY A 59 -13.98 20.33 -12.13
C GLY A 59 -15.11 19.69 -12.95
N GLY A 60 -16.36 20.09 -12.65
CA GLY A 60 -17.54 19.76 -13.46
C GLY A 60 -17.75 18.26 -13.72
N ALA A 61 -18.27 17.92 -14.91
CA ALA A 61 -18.56 16.54 -15.29
C ALA A 61 -17.31 15.65 -15.36
N LYS A 62 -16.14 16.22 -15.69
CA LYS A 62 -14.87 15.49 -15.79
C LYS A 62 -14.46 14.90 -14.44
N ALA A 63 -14.62 15.65 -13.35
CA ALA A 63 -14.37 15.15 -12.00
C ALA A 63 -15.26 13.95 -11.65
N VAL A 64 -16.55 14.02 -12.01
CA VAL A 64 -17.49 12.93 -11.77
C VAL A 64 -17.09 11.67 -12.53
N PHE A 65 -16.78 11.77 -13.83
CA PHE A 65 -16.37 10.60 -14.62
C PHE A 65 -15.03 10.01 -14.17
N THR A 66 -14.07 10.86 -13.80
CA THR A 66 -12.77 10.42 -13.29
C THR A 66 -12.94 9.67 -11.96
N ARG A 67 -13.78 10.21 -11.06
CA ARG A 67 -14.12 9.55 -9.80
C ARG A 67 -14.79 8.19 -10.05
N ILE A 68 -15.85 8.13 -10.86
CA ILE A 68 -16.54 6.86 -11.15
C ILE A 68 -15.58 5.84 -11.78
N GLY A 69 -14.72 6.27 -12.71
CA GLY A 69 -13.71 5.41 -13.33
C GLY A 69 -12.69 4.88 -12.32
N PHE A 70 -12.28 5.71 -11.36
CA PHE A 70 -11.40 5.30 -10.27
C PHE A 70 -12.07 4.29 -9.32
N GLU A 71 -13.29 4.58 -8.86
CA GLU A 71 -14.05 3.68 -7.98
C GLU A 71 -14.29 2.32 -8.65
N ALA A 72 -14.69 2.33 -9.93
CA ALA A 72 -14.85 1.12 -10.72
C ALA A 72 -13.53 0.36 -10.85
N SER A 73 -12.43 1.07 -11.14
CA SER A 73 -11.09 0.47 -11.22
C SER A 73 -10.67 -0.19 -9.92
N TYR A 74 -10.92 0.45 -8.78
CA TYR A 74 -10.62 -0.13 -7.48
C TYR A 74 -11.46 -1.39 -7.21
N CYS A 75 -12.77 -1.31 -7.44
CA CYS A 75 -13.70 -2.42 -7.30
C CYS A 75 -13.28 -3.64 -8.14
N MET A 76 -12.96 -3.43 -9.42
CA MET A 76 -12.44 -4.49 -10.30
C MET A 76 -11.20 -5.18 -9.70
N ASN A 77 -10.29 -4.42 -9.08
CA ASN A 77 -9.11 -5.02 -8.47
C ASN A 77 -9.45 -5.82 -7.22
N VAL A 78 -10.21 -5.25 -6.30
CA VAL A 78 -10.56 -5.90 -5.03
C VAL A 78 -11.33 -7.21 -5.29
N VAL A 79 -12.33 -7.17 -6.17
CA VAL A 79 -13.11 -8.36 -6.55
C VAL A 79 -12.21 -9.42 -7.17
N ARG A 80 -11.35 -9.04 -8.13
CA ARG A 80 -10.38 -9.96 -8.73
C ARG A 80 -9.47 -10.59 -7.68
N ARG A 81 -8.98 -9.78 -6.73
CA ARG A 81 -8.08 -10.23 -5.65
C ARG A 81 -8.75 -11.29 -4.78
N TYR A 82 -9.99 -11.08 -4.36
CA TYR A 82 -10.74 -12.07 -3.57
C TYR A 82 -11.08 -13.33 -4.38
N LEU A 83 -11.53 -13.21 -5.64
CA LEU A 83 -11.80 -14.37 -6.50
C LEU A 83 -10.55 -15.22 -6.77
N THR A 84 -9.37 -14.59 -6.73
CA THR A 84 -8.08 -15.28 -6.96
C THR A 84 -7.31 -15.55 -5.66
N LEU A 85 -7.88 -15.27 -4.49
CA LEU A 85 -7.21 -15.40 -3.21
C LEU A 85 -6.68 -16.83 -2.93
N PRO A 86 -7.41 -17.91 -3.24
CA PRO A 86 -6.87 -19.27 -3.09
C PRO A 86 -5.60 -19.53 -3.90
N LEU A 87 -5.40 -18.77 -4.99
CA LEU A 87 -4.22 -18.87 -5.87
C LEU A 87 -3.09 -17.91 -5.49
N ARG A 88 -3.21 -17.14 -4.39
CA ARG A 88 -2.22 -16.14 -3.95
C ARG A 88 -1.51 -16.59 -2.68
N PRO A 89 -0.41 -17.38 -2.77
CA PRO A 89 0.29 -17.88 -1.59
C PRO A 89 1.32 -16.90 -1.02
N HIS A 90 1.62 -15.82 -1.74
CA HIS A 90 2.80 -15.01 -1.49
C HIS A 90 2.54 -13.85 -0.53
N LEU A 91 3.56 -13.54 0.26
CA LEU A 91 3.70 -12.37 1.14
C LEU A 91 5.01 -11.68 0.79
N PRO A 92 5.17 -10.38 1.09
CA PRO A 92 6.37 -9.66 0.72
C PRO A 92 7.58 -10.19 1.49
N SER A 93 8.68 -10.42 0.78
CA SER A 93 9.97 -10.78 1.37
C SER A 93 10.68 -9.56 1.94
N PHE A 94 10.34 -8.37 1.46
CA PHE A 94 10.84 -7.10 1.96
C PHE A 94 9.86 -5.96 1.68
N TYR A 95 10.09 -4.86 2.37
CA TYR A 95 9.33 -3.62 2.26
C TYR A 95 10.24 -2.47 1.86
N ILE A 96 9.73 -1.55 1.05
CA ILE A 96 10.22 -0.17 1.04
C ILE A 96 9.28 0.61 1.94
N VAL A 97 9.64 0.73 3.22
CA VAL A 97 8.74 1.25 4.26
C VAL A 97 8.68 2.76 4.29
N GLY A 98 9.69 3.44 3.77
CA GLY A 98 9.80 4.88 3.87
C GLY A 98 11.03 5.42 3.18
N PHE A 99 11.22 6.73 3.18
CA PHE A 99 10.25 7.76 3.56
C PHE A 99 9.59 8.39 2.33
N PRO A 100 8.44 9.07 2.48
CA PRO A 100 7.82 9.78 1.37
C PRO A 100 8.82 10.77 0.75
N LYS A 101 8.73 10.97 -0.57
CA LYS A 101 9.57 11.93 -1.32
C LYS A 101 11.09 11.66 -1.29
N CYS A 102 11.48 10.43 -0.94
CA CYS A 102 12.88 9.95 -0.94
C CYS A 102 13.20 9.03 -2.13
N GLY A 103 12.44 9.09 -3.22
CA GLY A 103 12.71 8.32 -4.44
C GLY A 103 12.17 6.87 -4.45
N THR A 104 11.23 6.53 -3.56
CA THR A 104 10.66 5.18 -3.45
C THR A 104 9.96 4.70 -4.72
N THR A 105 9.33 5.59 -5.48
CA THR A 105 8.71 5.27 -6.78
C THR A 105 9.76 4.84 -7.82
N SER A 106 10.88 5.56 -7.92
CA SER A 106 11.99 5.21 -8.82
C SER A 106 12.58 3.85 -8.43
N MET A 107 12.85 3.64 -7.14
CA MET A 107 13.35 2.36 -6.64
C MET A 107 12.40 1.20 -6.94
N CYS A 108 11.09 1.36 -6.67
CA CYS A 108 10.08 0.36 -7.01
C CYS A 108 10.09 0.02 -8.51
N THR A 109 10.23 1.04 -9.36
CA THR A 109 10.29 0.87 -10.82
C THR A 109 11.53 0.09 -11.25
N TYR A 110 12.70 0.41 -10.70
CA TYR A 110 13.95 -0.30 -11.00
C TYR A 110 13.93 -1.75 -10.50
N LEU A 111 13.44 -2.00 -9.29
CA LEU A 111 13.34 -3.35 -8.74
C LEU A 111 12.42 -4.26 -9.58
N LYS A 112 11.31 -3.73 -10.09
CA LYS A 112 10.39 -4.48 -10.96
C LYS A 112 11.02 -4.89 -12.30
N GLN A 113 12.12 -4.27 -12.72
CA GLN A 113 12.86 -4.69 -13.91
C GLN A 113 13.62 -6.00 -13.68
N HIS A 114 13.96 -6.34 -12.44
CA HIS A 114 14.69 -7.57 -12.12
C HIS A 114 13.80 -8.81 -12.31
N PRO A 115 14.24 -9.87 -13.03
CA PRO A 115 13.41 -11.02 -13.39
C PRO A 115 12.87 -11.83 -12.21
N CYS A 116 13.55 -11.79 -11.06
CA CYS A 116 13.13 -12.49 -9.84
C CYS A 116 12.36 -11.61 -8.83
N ILE A 117 12.02 -10.36 -9.14
CA ILE A 117 11.37 -9.45 -8.18
C ILE A 117 10.05 -8.91 -8.75
N ASP A 118 8.93 -9.21 -8.09
CA ASP A 118 7.61 -8.65 -8.42
C ASP A 118 7.13 -7.68 -7.33
N GLY A 119 6.38 -6.64 -7.73
CA GLY A 119 5.66 -5.81 -6.76
C GLY A 119 4.24 -6.34 -6.50
N LEU A 120 3.37 -5.44 -6.09
CA LEU A 120 1.94 -5.69 -5.96
C LEU A 120 1.30 -6.07 -7.32
N ASP A 121 0.33 -6.98 -7.26
CA ASP A 121 -0.55 -7.31 -8.37
C ASP A 121 -1.79 -6.39 -8.36
N GLY A 122 -1.67 -5.25 -9.04
CA GLY A 122 -2.77 -4.33 -9.30
C GLY A 122 -2.63 -3.64 -10.66
N LEU A 123 -3.27 -2.48 -10.83
CA LEU A 123 -3.34 -1.81 -12.13
C LEU A 123 -2.00 -1.13 -12.49
N PRO A 124 -1.34 -1.51 -13.60
CA PRO A 124 0.00 -1.01 -13.96
C PRO A 124 0.10 0.51 -14.07
N PHE A 125 -1.00 1.19 -14.35
CA PHE A 125 -1.07 2.64 -14.56
C PHE A 125 -1.53 3.42 -13.33
N HIS A 126 -1.60 2.77 -12.17
CA HIS A 126 -2.12 3.38 -10.95
C HIS A 126 -1.18 3.15 -9.78
N GLU A 127 -0.45 4.18 -9.33
CA GLU A 127 0.56 4.02 -8.28
C GLU A 127 -0.04 3.47 -6.97
N ILE A 128 -1.19 4.01 -6.55
CA ILE A 128 -1.94 3.58 -5.35
C ILE A 128 -2.35 2.09 -5.43
N LEU A 129 -2.35 1.47 -6.61
CA LEU A 129 -2.78 0.08 -6.78
C LEU A 129 -1.66 -0.86 -7.24
N SER A 130 -0.54 -0.34 -7.74
CA SER A 130 0.58 -1.12 -8.29
C SER A 130 1.86 -1.01 -7.50
N LYS A 131 2.01 0.00 -6.64
CA LYS A 131 3.22 0.24 -5.84
C LYS A 131 2.92 0.13 -4.35
N GLU A 132 1.88 0.82 -3.88
CA GLU A 132 1.57 0.97 -2.46
C GLU A 132 0.33 0.14 -2.11
N SER A 133 0.41 -0.76 -1.13
CA SER A 133 -0.77 -1.58 -0.77
C SER A 133 -1.80 -0.78 0.02
N HIS A 134 -1.32 0.18 0.81
CA HIS A 134 -2.08 0.86 1.86
C HIS A 134 -2.85 -0.08 2.80
N PHE A 135 -2.43 -1.35 2.88
CA PHE A 135 -3.14 -2.37 3.64
C PHE A 135 -3.15 -2.05 5.13
N PHE A 136 -1.99 -1.73 5.70
CA PHE A 136 -1.84 -1.38 7.12
C PHE A 136 -2.49 -0.03 7.49
N MET A 137 -2.90 0.75 6.49
CA MET A 137 -3.66 2.00 6.65
C MET A 137 -5.18 1.78 6.53
N GLY A 138 -5.65 0.55 6.29
CA GLY A 138 -7.07 0.25 6.24
C GLY A 138 -7.69 0.27 4.84
N ALA A 139 -6.89 0.13 3.76
CA ALA A 139 -7.43 0.09 2.39
C ALA A 139 -8.44 -1.06 2.17
N MET A 140 -8.32 -2.16 2.93
CA MET A 140 -9.29 -3.27 2.94
C MET A 140 -10.34 -3.15 4.05
N GLY A 141 -10.24 -2.14 4.91
CA GLY A 141 -11.09 -1.91 6.07
C GLY A 141 -10.26 -1.62 7.32
N ARG A 142 -10.79 -0.77 8.21
CA ARG A 142 -10.09 -0.34 9.44
C ARG A 142 -9.74 -1.49 10.38
N GLY A 143 -10.57 -2.52 10.44
CA GLY A 143 -10.40 -3.70 11.30
C GLY A 143 -9.64 -4.87 10.67
N THR A 144 -9.14 -4.74 9.44
CA THR A 144 -8.52 -5.88 8.74
C THR A 144 -7.01 -5.77 8.57
N THR A 145 -6.41 -4.73 9.13
CA THR A 145 -5.01 -4.33 8.91
C THR A 145 -3.97 -5.28 9.52
N ALA A 146 -4.39 -6.34 10.23
CA ALA A 146 -3.53 -7.44 10.68
C ALA A 146 -3.84 -8.79 9.97
N SER A 147 -4.80 -8.81 9.04
CA SER A 147 -5.22 -10.04 8.36
C SER A 147 -4.20 -10.50 7.32
N THR A 148 -3.55 -11.63 7.59
CA THR A 148 -2.59 -12.23 6.65
C THR A 148 -3.25 -12.66 5.34
N SER A 149 -4.49 -13.17 5.38
CA SER A 149 -5.20 -13.62 4.17
C SER A 149 -5.58 -12.45 3.27
N GLU A 150 -6.07 -11.34 3.84
CA GLU A 150 -6.39 -10.15 3.06
C GLU A 150 -5.13 -9.49 2.51
N TYR A 151 -4.04 -9.46 3.26
CA TYR A 151 -2.80 -8.89 2.78
C TYR A 151 -2.20 -9.68 1.62
N ARG A 152 -2.24 -11.02 1.67
CA ARG A 152 -1.86 -11.90 0.55
C ARG A 152 -2.57 -11.57 -0.75
N SER A 153 -3.79 -11.03 -0.67
CA SER A 153 -4.59 -10.67 -1.85
C SER A 153 -3.90 -9.63 -2.75
N PHE A 154 -3.00 -8.81 -2.21
CA PHE A 154 -2.26 -7.78 -2.96
C PHE A 154 -1.11 -8.34 -3.81
N PHE A 155 -0.65 -9.57 -3.55
CA PHE A 155 0.55 -10.13 -4.15
C PHE A 155 0.24 -11.11 -5.28
N PRO A 156 1.18 -11.32 -6.22
CA PRO A 156 1.04 -12.23 -7.35
C PRO A 156 0.44 -13.60 -7.03
N THR A 157 -0.21 -14.20 -8.02
CA THR A 157 -0.67 -15.59 -7.94
C THR A 157 0.47 -16.58 -8.10
N ILE A 158 0.24 -17.83 -7.71
CA ILE A 158 1.16 -18.95 -7.96
C ILE A 158 1.43 -19.09 -9.46
N VAL A 159 0.40 -18.92 -10.31
CA VAL A 159 0.52 -18.93 -11.78
C VAL A 159 1.55 -17.89 -12.24
N ARG A 160 1.45 -16.63 -11.78
CA ARG A 160 2.40 -15.58 -12.14
C ARG A 160 3.83 -15.94 -11.74
N SER A 161 4.03 -16.39 -10.49
CA SER A 161 5.36 -16.78 -10.02
C SER A 161 5.93 -17.98 -10.78
N THR A 162 5.10 -18.98 -11.14
CA THR A 162 5.51 -20.16 -11.90
C THR A 162 5.89 -19.80 -13.34
N LEU A 163 5.08 -19.00 -14.02
CA LEU A 163 5.39 -18.54 -15.38
C LEU A 163 6.68 -17.71 -15.41
N ARG A 164 6.93 -16.89 -14.38
CA ARG A 164 8.15 -16.10 -14.29
C ARG A 164 9.38 -16.97 -14.05
N LYS A 165 9.30 -17.98 -13.18
CA LYS A 165 10.35 -18.98 -12.98
C LYS A 165 10.66 -19.77 -14.26
N LEU A 166 9.66 -20.07 -15.08
CA LEU A 166 9.86 -20.75 -16.37
C LEU A 166 10.53 -19.84 -17.40
N LYS A 167 10.06 -18.58 -17.51
CA LYS A 167 10.57 -17.64 -18.51
C LYS A 167 12.03 -17.26 -18.29
N TYR A 168 12.43 -17.07 -17.03
CA TYR A 168 13.78 -16.59 -16.69
C TYR A 168 14.68 -17.69 -16.14
N GLY A 169 14.15 -18.91 -15.94
CA GLY A 169 14.86 -20.00 -15.27
C GLY A 169 15.05 -19.75 -13.77
N ASN A 170 15.67 -20.72 -13.09
CA ASN A 170 16.28 -20.46 -11.79
C ASN A 170 17.55 -19.63 -12.04
N VAL A 171 17.45 -18.31 -11.99
CA VAL A 171 18.60 -17.38 -12.09
C VAL A 171 19.53 -17.46 -10.86
N GLY A 172 19.64 -18.64 -10.24
CA GLY A 172 20.35 -18.88 -8.98
C GLY A 172 19.74 -18.16 -7.76
N ARG A 173 18.60 -17.48 -7.91
CA ARG A 173 17.97 -16.67 -6.85
C ARG A 173 16.49 -16.98 -6.71
N GLU A 174 16.02 -16.96 -5.46
CA GLU A 174 14.62 -17.13 -5.13
C GLU A 174 13.79 -15.96 -5.68
N TRP A 175 12.63 -16.28 -6.25
CA TRP A 175 11.66 -15.27 -6.67
C TRP A 175 11.05 -14.63 -5.42
N MET A 176 10.97 -13.30 -5.40
CA MET A 176 10.48 -12.52 -4.26
C MET A 176 9.41 -11.53 -4.72
N CYS A 177 8.52 -11.16 -3.81
CA CYS A 177 7.69 -9.98 -3.98
C CYS A 177 7.90 -8.96 -2.86
N PHE A 178 7.50 -7.71 -3.10
CA PHE A 178 7.65 -6.61 -2.16
C PHE A 178 6.46 -5.65 -2.17
N ASP A 179 6.32 -4.90 -1.08
CA ASP A 179 5.39 -3.79 -0.92
C ASP A 179 6.19 -2.49 -0.72
N ALA A 180 5.82 -1.43 -1.41
CA ALA A 180 6.58 -0.19 -1.43
C ALA A 180 5.70 0.99 -1.05
N CYS A 181 5.22 0.98 0.19
CA CYS A 181 4.39 2.04 0.73
C CYS A 181 5.20 2.89 1.74
N PRO A 182 5.67 4.08 1.35
CA PRO A 182 6.59 4.90 2.13
C PRO A 182 5.98 5.46 3.43
N VAL A 183 4.67 5.45 3.55
CA VAL A 183 3.97 5.92 4.76
C VAL A 183 4.01 4.87 5.87
N HIS A 184 4.43 3.64 5.58
CA HIS A 184 4.63 2.60 6.60
C HIS A 184 5.59 3.04 7.71
N ALA A 185 6.67 3.75 7.37
CA ALA A 185 7.65 4.25 8.33
C ALA A 185 7.12 5.41 9.19
N CYS A 186 6.06 6.09 8.75
CA CYS A 186 5.56 7.31 9.38
C CYS A 186 4.48 7.04 10.42
N LEU A 187 3.69 5.97 10.26
CA LEU A 187 2.54 5.69 11.12
C LEU A 187 2.92 4.70 12.24
N PRO A 188 2.64 5.05 13.52
CA PRO A 188 3.23 4.34 14.66
C PRO A 188 2.60 2.97 14.94
N HIS A 189 1.39 2.66 14.46
CA HIS A 189 0.75 1.35 14.63
C HIS A 189 1.25 0.28 13.64
N ILE A 190 1.95 0.70 12.58
CA ILE A 190 2.31 -0.19 11.47
C ILE A 190 3.39 -1.22 11.82
N PRO A 191 4.47 -0.89 12.57
CA PRO A 191 5.53 -1.85 12.90
C PRO A 191 4.99 -3.14 13.54
N ALA A 192 4.10 -3.02 14.53
CA ALA A 192 3.49 -4.17 15.21
C ALA A 192 2.68 -5.05 14.25
N ARG A 193 1.88 -4.44 13.37
CA ARG A 193 1.06 -5.16 12.38
C ARG A 193 1.91 -5.82 11.29
N MET A 194 2.97 -5.16 10.84
CA MET A 194 3.92 -5.73 9.87
C MET A 194 4.66 -6.93 10.47
N ALA A 195 5.13 -6.84 11.72
CA ALA A 195 5.80 -7.96 12.38
C ALA A 195 4.86 -9.13 12.64
N HIS A 196 3.57 -8.86 12.90
CA HIS A 196 2.56 -9.91 13.01
C HIS A 196 2.35 -10.67 11.68
N VAL A 197 2.25 -9.96 10.56
CA VAL A 197 1.93 -10.57 9.25
C VAL A 197 3.16 -11.16 8.55
N THR A 198 4.32 -10.51 8.66
CA THR A 198 5.57 -10.90 7.99
C THR A 198 6.79 -10.64 8.90
N PRO A 199 6.98 -11.42 9.98
CA PRO A 199 8.07 -11.18 10.94
C PRO A 199 9.48 -11.31 10.33
N ASN A 200 9.58 -12.02 9.20
CA ASN A 200 10.85 -12.31 8.55
C ASN A 200 11.23 -11.34 7.43
N ALA A 201 10.34 -10.43 7.04
CA ALA A 201 10.59 -9.52 5.94
C ALA A 201 11.71 -8.52 6.26
N LYS A 202 12.46 -8.12 5.23
CA LYS A 202 13.44 -7.02 5.35
C LYS A 202 12.77 -5.66 5.21
N LEU A 203 13.32 -4.65 5.84
CA LEU A 203 12.83 -3.27 5.83
C LEU A 203 13.87 -2.38 5.17
N ILE A 204 13.51 -1.75 4.06
CA ILE A 204 14.36 -0.78 3.34
C ILE A 204 13.88 0.63 3.68
N PHE A 205 14.76 1.42 4.31
CA PHE A 205 14.50 2.82 4.62
C PHE A 205 15.25 3.73 3.65
N MET A 206 14.53 4.41 2.78
CA MET A 206 15.07 5.42 1.87
C MET A 206 15.01 6.80 2.52
N MET A 207 16.16 7.41 2.75
CA MET A 207 16.26 8.74 3.38
C MET A 207 16.82 9.77 2.40
N ARG A 208 16.50 11.04 2.67
CA ARG A 208 16.95 12.25 1.97
C ARG A 208 17.25 13.30 3.04
N ASP A 209 17.87 14.42 2.69
CA ASP A 209 17.78 15.62 3.54
C ASP A 209 16.31 15.87 4.01
N PRO A 210 16.04 15.88 5.32
CA PRO A 210 14.67 15.88 5.86
C PRO A 210 13.90 17.15 5.47
N LEU A 211 14.56 18.31 5.48
CA LEU A 211 13.95 19.57 5.07
C LEU A 211 13.51 19.51 3.59
N ALA A 212 14.40 19.05 2.73
CA ALA A 212 14.12 18.93 1.31
C ALA A 212 13.03 17.87 1.02
N ALA A 213 12.93 16.81 1.83
CA ALA A 213 11.85 15.83 1.74
C ALA A 213 10.50 16.43 2.13
N VAL A 214 10.43 17.19 3.23
CA VAL A 214 9.22 17.92 3.67
C VAL A 214 8.80 18.93 2.62
N ILE A 215 9.70 19.82 2.17
CA ILE A 215 9.40 20.81 1.11
C ILE A 215 8.87 20.10 -0.14
N SER A 216 9.47 18.98 -0.55
CA SER A 216 8.99 18.22 -1.70
C SER A 216 7.61 17.59 -1.47
N GLY A 217 7.29 17.23 -0.23
CA GLY A 217 5.97 16.78 0.19
C GLY A 217 4.97 17.91 0.07
N GLU A 218 5.26 19.05 0.70
CA GLU A 218 4.45 20.26 0.63
C GLU A 218 4.18 20.70 -0.81
N LEU A 219 5.19 20.77 -1.67
CA LEU A 219 5.00 21.14 -3.08
C LEU A 219 4.05 20.19 -3.83
N MET A 220 4.01 18.91 -3.46
CA MET A 220 3.06 17.95 -4.04
C MET A 220 1.61 18.29 -3.68
N TRP A 221 1.40 18.92 -2.53
CA TRP A 221 0.11 19.44 -2.07
C TRP A 221 -0.16 20.86 -2.59
N THR A 222 0.81 21.77 -2.56
CA THR A 222 0.60 23.21 -2.88
C THR A 222 0.57 23.53 -4.36
N THR A 223 1.05 22.63 -5.23
CA THR A 223 0.70 22.68 -6.67
C THR A 223 -0.81 22.52 -6.91
N GLN A 224 -1.60 22.27 -5.86
CA GLN A 224 -3.05 22.11 -5.88
C GLN A 224 -3.84 23.34 -5.37
N ASP A 225 -3.24 24.31 -4.66
CA ASP A 225 -3.78 25.67 -4.36
C ASP A 225 -2.70 26.50 -3.63
N GLU A 226 -2.56 27.81 -3.87
CA GLU A 226 -1.57 28.67 -3.19
C GLU A 226 -2.00 29.07 -1.76
N SER A 227 -3.27 28.83 -1.40
CA SER A 227 -3.87 29.26 -0.13
C SER A 227 -3.47 28.42 1.10
N CYS A 228 -2.86 27.24 0.91
CA CYS A 228 -2.61 26.26 1.97
C CYS A 228 -1.33 26.46 2.79
N LEU A 229 -0.46 27.42 2.44
CA LEU A 229 0.81 27.67 3.14
C LEU A 229 0.69 28.56 4.40
N LYS A 230 -0.34 28.35 5.22
CA LYS A 230 -0.43 28.98 6.54
C LYS A 230 -0.38 27.92 7.63
N PRO A 231 0.81 27.43 8.01
CA PRO A 231 0.92 26.56 9.16
C PRO A 231 0.45 27.36 10.39
N ASN A 232 -0.68 26.95 10.97
CA ASN A 232 -1.20 27.57 12.19
C ASN A 232 -0.32 27.23 13.42
N ARG A 233 0.48 26.14 13.35
CA ARG A 233 1.38 25.69 14.42
C ARG A 233 2.40 24.66 13.89
N MET A 234 3.63 24.69 14.40
CA MET A 234 4.74 23.79 13.98
C MET A 234 5.10 22.74 15.04
N GLU A 235 4.59 22.87 16.27
CA GLU A 235 4.90 21.99 17.40
C GLU A 235 3.67 21.17 17.81
N ASP A 236 3.91 19.91 18.17
CA ASP A 236 2.89 19.04 18.75
C ASP A 236 2.54 19.54 20.15
N ASP A 237 1.24 19.61 20.44
CA ASP A 237 0.74 19.82 21.80
C ASP A 237 0.54 18.48 22.52
N GLU A 238 0.30 18.55 23.83
CA GLU A 238 0.14 17.36 24.67
C GLU A 238 -0.99 16.45 24.19
N ALA A 239 -2.08 17.02 23.64
CA ALA A 239 -3.21 16.26 23.12
C ALA A 239 -2.85 15.48 21.85
N GLU A 240 -2.13 16.11 20.91
CA GLU A 240 -1.62 15.42 19.72
C GLU A 240 -0.62 14.32 20.11
N MET A 241 0.34 14.61 20.99
CA MET A 241 1.29 13.59 21.45
C MET A 241 0.57 12.38 22.08
N ALA A 242 -0.43 12.63 22.92
CA ALA A 242 -1.24 11.58 23.53
C ALA A 242 -2.02 10.76 22.50
N TYR A 243 -2.57 11.41 21.46
CA TYR A 243 -3.25 10.72 20.36
C TYR A 243 -2.31 9.75 19.65
N TRP A 244 -1.15 10.20 19.18
CA TRP A 244 -0.22 9.33 18.44
C TRP A 244 0.40 8.23 19.30
N ALA A 245 0.62 8.49 20.59
CA ALA A 245 1.04 7.46 21.54
C ALA A 245 -0.05 6.40 21.77
N ALA A 246 -1.33 6.79 21.73
CA ALA A 246 -2.44 5.84 21.80
C ALA A 246 -2.54 4.99 20.51
N ILE A 247 -2.32 5.60 19.34
CA ILE A 247 -2.25 4.87 18.05
C ILE A 247 -1.11 3.84 18.06
N GLU A 248 0.06 4.20 18.56
CA GLU A 248 1.22 3.29 18.65
C GLU A 248 0.89 2.02 19.45
N LYS A 249 0.10 2.17 20.52
CA LYS A 249 -0.30 1.09 21.43
C LYS A 249 -1.61 0.41 21.02
N LEU A 250 -2.19 0.77 19.89
CA LEU A 250 -3.47 0.23 19.45
C LEU A 250 -3.35 -1.29 19.19
N PRO A 251 -4.19 -2.13 19.82
CA PRO A 251 -4.19 -3.57 19.60
C PRO A 251 -4.40 -3.95 18.12
N LEU A 252 -3.92 -5.14 17.75
CA LEU A 252 -3.94 -5.61 16.36
C LEU A 252 -5.35 -5.93 15.84
N ASP A 253 -6.26 -6.30 16.72
CA ASP A 253 -7.66 -6.63 16.44
C ASP A 253 -8.59 -5.41 16.47
N GLU A 254 -8.17 -4.33 17.15
CA GLU A 254 -8.91 -3.09 17.18
C GLU A 254 -8.88 -2.37 15.82
N PRO A 255 -10.03 -1.86 15.34
CA PRO A 255 -10.08 -1.10 14.12
C PRO A 255 -9.37 0.24 14.30
N LEU A 256 -8.68 0.69 13.24
CA LEU A 256 -8.06 2.01 13.22
C LEU A 256 -9.11 3.13 13.47
N PRO A 257 -8.78 4.22 14.18
CA PRO A 257 -9.69 5.33 14.39
C PRO A 257 -10.14 5.99 13.08
N GLU A 258 -11.36 6.52 13.06
CA GLU A 258 -11.97 7.10 11.84
C GLU A 258 -11.26 8.35 11.35
N ASP A 259 -10.64 9.10 12.26
CA ASP A 259 -9.96 10.36 11.97
C ASP A 259 -8.45 10.18 11.68
N LEU A 260 -7.88 8.99 11.90
CA LEU A 260 -6.43 8.75 11.84
C LEU A 260 -5.78 9.23 10.55
N MET A 261 -6.32 8.79 9.41
CA MET A 261 -5.73 9.10 8.11
C MET A 261 -6.01 10.53 7.67
N ALA A 262 -7.15 11.10 8.08
CA ALA A 262 -7.46 12.51 7.85
C ALA A 262 -6.51 13.43 8.66
N ARG A 263 -6.17 13.05 9.89
CA ARG A 263 -5.14 13.74 10.69
C ARG A 263 -3.75 13.62 10.07
N TYR A 264 -3.38 12.43 9.59
CA TYR A 264 -2.06 12.22 9.00
C TYR A 264 -1.86 13.03 7.70
N TYR A 265 -2.87 13.06 6.83
CA TYR A 265 -2.82 13.77 5.55
C TYR A 265 -3.50 15.15 5.60
N SER A 266 -3.46 15.81 6.76
CA SER A 266 -4.07 17.14 6.90
C SER A 266 -3.39 18.16 5.99
N GLU A 267 -4.17 18.93 5.23
CA GLU A 267 -3.68 20.02 4.37
C GLU A 267 -3.36 21.31 5.15
N THR A 268 -3.86 21.40 6.38
CA THR A 268 -3.74 22.61 7.22
C THR A 268 -2.78 22.42 8.41
N ASP A 269 -2.32 21.19 8.61
CA ASP A 269 -1.46 20.80 9.70
C ASP A 269 -0.21 20.10 9.17
N ILE A 270 0.93 20.78 9.31
CA ILE A 270 2.25 20.32 8.87
C ILE A 270 2.90 19.34 9.86
N ARG A 271 2.38 19.22 11.08
CA ARG A 271 2.98 18.40 12.15
C ARG A 271 3.18 16.92 11.76
N PRO A 272 2.24 16.24 11.07
CA PRO A 272 2.47 14.88 10.57
C PRO A 272 3.68 14.77 9.62
N ALA A 273 3.88 15.75 8.74
CA ALA A 273 5.02 15.79 7.84
C ALA A 273 6.33 16.01 8.62
N LEU A 274 6.34 16.91 9.60
CA LEU A 274 7.49 17.15 10.47
C LEU A 274 7.83 15.93 11.32
N ARG A 275 6.84 15.24 11.90
CA ARG A 275 7.04 13.96 12.60
C ARG A 275 7.66 12.91 11.69
N SER A 276 7.20 12.83 10.45
CA SER A 276 7.72 11.88 9.45
C SER A 276 9.16 12.20 9.02
N ALA A 277 9.60 13.44 9.19
CA ALA A 277 10.96 13.88 8.89
C ALA A 277 11.95 13.59 10.05
N LYS A 278 11.45 13.26 11.25
CA LYS A 278 12.26 12.78 12.37
C LYS A 278 12.56 11.30 12.20
N TYR A 279 13.48 11.00 11.27
CA TYR A 279 13.76 9.62 10.89
C TYR A 279 14.21 8.73 12.05
N ALA A 280 14.99 9.26 13.00
CA ALA A 280 15.42 8.50 14.17
C ALA A 280 14.20 7.97 14.96
N ASP A 281 13.27 8.84 15.33
CA ASP A 281 12.02 8.49 16.02
C ASP A 281 11.22 7.44 15.24
N CYS A 282 11.10 7.62 13.92
CA CYS A 282 10.42 6.66 13.05
C CYS A 282 11.11 5.28 13.03
N LEU A 283 12.44 5.23 12.98
CA LEU A 283 13.22 3.99 12.98
C LEU A 283 13.14 3.28 14.34
N GLU A 284 13.22 4.03 15.44
CA GLU A 284 13.15 3.50 16.81
C GLU A 284 11.86 2.72 17.05
N ARG A 285 10.73 3.15 16.49
CA ARG A 285 9.45 2.43 16.59
C ARG A 285 9.48 1.04 15.97
N PHE A 286 10.37 0.76 15.00
CA PHE A 286 10.48 -0.57 14.43
C PHE A 286 11.35 -1.51 15.27
N MET A 287 12.30 -0.97 16.06
CA MET A 287 13.31 -1.77 16.76
C MET A 287 12.75 -2.82 17.73
N PRO A 288 11.63 -2.57 18.46
CA PRO A 288 11.01 -3.60 19.30
C PRO A 288 10.39 -4.75 18.51
N HIS A 289 10.07 -4.55 17.23
CA HIS A 289 9.28 -5.47 16.42
C HIS A 289 10.10 -6.25 15.39
N PHE A 290 11.21 -5.67 14.92
CA PHE A 290 12.12 -6.28 13.97
C PHE A 290 13.55 -6.21 14.50
N PRO A 291 14.32 -7.31 14.43
CA PRO A 291 15.72 -7.31 14.85
C PRO A 291 16.59 -6.59 13.80
N LYS A 292 17.73 -6.04 14.24
CA LYS A 292 18.56 -5.12 13.43
C LYS A 292 19.02 -5.70 12.09
N GLU A 293 19.12 -7.02 11.96
CA GLU A 293 19.54 -7.70 10.72
C GLU A 293 18.48 -7.64 9.62
N LYS A 294 17.26 -7.21 9.94
CA LYS A 294 16.19 -6.99 8.96
C LYS A 294 16.25 -5.63 8.28
N TYR A 295 17.04 -4.69 8.79
CA TYR A 295 17.11 -3.31 8.30
C TYR A 295 18.14 -3.22 7.17
N VAL A 296 17.77 -2.49 6.12
CA VAL A 296 18.59 -2.23 4.92
C VAL A 296 18.56 -0.74 4.60
#